data_AF-A0A2K6NG31-F1
#
_entry.id   AF-A0A2K6NG31-F1
#
_cell.length_a   1.000
_cell.length_b   1.000
_cell.length_c   1.000
_cell.angle_alpha   90.00
_cell.angle_beta   90.00
_cell.angle_gamma   90.00
#
_symmetry.space_group_name_H-M   'P 1'
#
loop_
_entity.id
_entity.type
_entity.pdbx_description
1 polymer ?
#
loop_
_entity_poly.entity_id
_entity_poly.type
_entity_poly.pdbx_seq_one_letter_code
_entity_poly.pdbx_strand_id
1 'polypeptide(L)'
;MIRLANDKKVAAIEALNDGELQKAIDLFTDAIKLNPRLAILYAKRASVFIKLQKPNAAIRDCDRAIEINPDSAQPYKWRGKAHRLLGHWEEAAHDLALACKLDYDEDASAMLKEVQPRAQKIAEHRRKYERKREEREIKERIEQVKKHERAQREEEARRQSGAQYGSFPGGFPGGMPGSFPGGMPGMGGAMPGMAGMPGLNEILSDPEVLAAMQDPEVMVAFQDVAQNPANMSKYQSNPKVMNLISKLSAKFGGQA
;
A
#
# COMPACT_ATOMS: atom_id res chain seq x y z
N MET A 1 -9.34 -7.56 45.83
CA MET A 1 -8.26 -7.59 44.82
C MET A 1 -7.83 -6.19 44.38
N ILE A 2 -8.72 -5.34 43.88
CA ILE A 2 -8.36 -3.98 43.40
C ILE A 2 -7.74 -3.09 44.50
N ARG A 3 -8.27 -3.12 45.73
CA ARG A 3 -7.69 -2.38 46.87
C ARG A 3 -6.24 -2.81 47.15
N LEU A 4 -5.99 -4.11 47.24
CA LEU A 4 -4.65 -4.67 47.44
C LEU A 4 -3.69 -4.29 46.29
N ALA A 5 -4.18 -4.26 45.04
CA ALA A 5 -3.38 -3.81 43.90
C ALA A 5 -2.99 -2.32 44.03
N ASN A 6 -3.92 -1.49 44.52
CA ASN A 6 -3.64 -0.08 44.78
C ASN A 6 -2.65 0.10 45.94
N ASP A 7 -2.78 -0.66 47.02
CA ASP A 7 -1.85 -0.61 48.15
C ASP A 7 -0.42 -0.99 47.70
N LYS A 8 -0.30 -2.07 46.91
CA LYS A 8 0.97 -2.50 46.30
C LYS A 8 1.54 -1.44 45.34
N LYS A 9 0.68 -0.78 44.54
CA LYS A 9 1.09 0.31 43.66
C LYS A 9 1.66 1.50 44.44
N VAL A 10 1.02 1.88 45.54
CA VAL A 10 1.50 3.00 46.39
C VAL A 10 2.87 2.64 46.99
N ALA A 11 3.00 1.45 47.58
CA ALA A 11 4.28 0.97 48.11
C ALA A 11 5.37 0.89 47.03
N ALA A 12 5.01 0.52 45.79
CA ALA A 12 5.96 0.49 44.67
C ALA A 12 6.45 1.91 44.29
N ILE A 13 5.57 2.91 44.36
CA ILE A 13 5.92 4.31 44.09
C ILE A 13 6.83 4.86 45.22
N GLU A 14 6.54 4.53 46.47
CA GLU A 14 7.39 4.88 47.62
C GLU A 14 8.80 4.28 47.45
N ALA A 15 8.89 2.97 47.21
CA ALA A 15 10.17 2.30 46.94
C ALA A 15 10.93 2.93 45.76
N LEU A 16 10.22 3.37 44.72
CA LEU A 16 10.83 4.07 43.58
C LEU A 16 11.38 5.46 43.95
N ASN A 17 10.69 6.18 44.83
CA ASN A 17 11.13 7.49 45.32
C ASN A 17 12.34 7.36 46.25
N ASP A 18 12.40 6.29 47.04
CA ASP A 18 13.53 5.95 47.91
C ASP A 18 14.73 5.37 47.14
N GLY A 19 14.59 5.14 45.83
CA GLY A 19 15.66 4.60 44.98
C GLY A 19 15.82 3.08 45.07
N GLU A 20 14.93 2.37 45.76
CA GLU A 20 14.90 0.91 45.88
C GLU A 20 14.32 0.27 44.59
N LEU A 21 15.03 0.42 43.47
CA LEU A 21 14.52 0.09 42.13
C LEU A 21 14.08 -1.38 41.97
N GLN A 22 14.81 -2.33 42.56
CA GLN A 22 14.44 -3.75 42.47
C GLN A 22 13.16 -4.04 43.26
N LYS A 23 13.04 -3.50 44.48
CA LYS A 23 11.83 -3.63 45.30
C LYS A 23 10.61 -2.99 44.61
N ALA A 24 10.79 -1.84 43.96
CA ALA A 24 9.74 -1.21 43.17
C ALA A 24 9.25 -2.13 42.03
N ILE A 25 10.16 -2.81 41.32
CA ILE A 25 9.80 -3.79 40.28
C ILE A 25 8.98 -4.94 40.86
N ASP A 26 9.40 -5.50 41.99
CA ASP A 26 8.71 -6.63 42.62
C ASP A 26 7.30 -6.22 43.07
N LEU A 27 7.17 -5.04 43.70
CA LEU A 27 5.88 -4.49 44.12
C LEU A 27 4.96 -4.15 42.94
N PHE A 28 5.47 -3.56 41.86
CA PHE A 28 4.69 -3.37 40.64
C PHE A 28 4.28 -4.70 40.01
N THR A 29 5.14 -5.72 40.06
CA THR A 29 4.83 -7.06 39.54
C THR A 29 3.70 -7.72 40.33
N ASP A 30 3.72 -7.61 41.66
CA ASP A 30 2.63 -8.04 42.52
C ASP A 30 1.33 -7.28 42.21
N ALA A 31 1.40 -5.94 42.07
CA ALA A 31 0.25 -5.13 41.72
C ALA A 31 -0.36 -5.54 40.36
N ILE A 32 0.47 -5.86 39.38
CA ILE A 32 0.05 -6.33 38.04
C ILE A 32 -0.65 -7.69 38.13
N LYS A 33 -0.12 -8.63 38.92
CA LYS A 33 -0.80 -9.93 39.15
C LYS A 33 -2.20 -9.73 39.75
N LEU A 34 -2.36 -8.73 40.62
CA LEU A 34 -3.64 -8.42 41.26
C LEU A 34 -4.59 -7.61 40.35
N ASN A 35 -4.06 -6.80 39.44
CA ASN A 35 -4.84 -6.01 38.48
C ASN A 35 -4.11 -5.85 37.12
N PRO A 36 -4.22 -6.84 36.21
CA PRO A 36 -3.48 -6.86 34.95
C PRO A 36 -4.05 -5.93 33.86
N ARG A 37 -5.19 -5.27 34.11
CA ARG A 37 -5.82 -4.32 33.18
C ARG A 37 -5.55 -2.86 33.55
N LEU A 38 -4.64 -2.61 34.49
CA LEU A 38 -4.31 -1.25 34.92
C LEU A 38 -3.02 -0.77 34.23
N ALA A 39 -3.18 -0.06 33.11
CA ALA A 39 -2.08 0.41 32.25
C ALA A 39 -0.96 1.15 33.01
N ILE A 40 -1.32 1.97 34.01
CA ILE A 40 -0.36 2.75 34.80
C ILE A 40 0.66 1.88 35.54
N LEU A 41 0.32 0.65 35.92
CA LEU A 41 1.27 -0.24 36.60
C LEU A 41 2.43 -0.63 35.68
N TYR A 42 2.10 -0.99 34.43
CA TYR A 42 3.09 -1.30 33.41
C TYR A 42 3.93 -0.08 33.06
N ALA A 43 3.30 1.08 32.82
CA ALA A 43 4.01 2.32 32.49
C ALA A 43 4.99 2.75 33.60
N LYS A 44 4.58 2.63 34.87
CA LYS A 44 5.46 2.95 36.00
C LYS A 44 6.60 1.93 36.12
N ARG A 45 6.34 0.62 35.98
CA ARG A 45 7.40 -0.40 35.98
C ARG A 45 8.38 -0.23 34.83
N ALA A 46 7.91 0.14 33.64
CA ALA A 46 8.75 0.51 32.50
C ALA A 46 9.71 1.67 32.84
N SER A 47 9.23 2.71 33.53
CA SER A 47 10.09 3.81 33.99
C SER A 47 11.22 3.34 34.92
N VAL A 48 10.98 2.30 35.74
CA VAL A 48 12.00 1.70 36.61
C VAL A 48 13.02 0.91 35.77
N PHE A 49 12.56 0.15 34.78
CA PHE A 49 13.44 -0.54 33.85
C PHE A 49 14.33 0.41 33.04
N ILE A 50 13.82 1.59 32.68
CA ILE A 50 14.64 2.65 32.07
C ILE A 50 15.73 3.13 33.03
N LYS A 51 15.41 3.38 34.30
CA LYS A 51 16.43 3.77 35.31
C LYS A 51 17.51 2.69 35.47
N LEU A 52 17.15 1.42 35.32
CA LEU A 52 18.08 0.28 35.36
C LEU A 52 18.78 -0.03 34.03
N GLN A 53 18.61 0.79 32.99
CA GLN A 53 19.13 0.53 31.63
C GLN A 53 18.72 -0.84 31.06
N LYS A 54 17.48 -1.26 31.30
CA LYS A 54 16.86 -2.48 30.75
C LYS A 54 15.80 -2.13 29.68
N PRO A 55 16.19 -1.56 28.52
CA PRO A 55 15.24 -1.01 27.55
C PRO A 55 14.27 -2.06 26.98
N ASN A 56 14.73 -3.30 26.73
CA ASN A 56 13.85 -4.37 26.23
C ASN A 56 12.74 -4.76 27.22
N ALA A 57 12.99 -4.67 28.53
CA ALA A 57 11.96 -4.91 29.54
C ALA A 57 10.97 -3.73 29.61
N ALA A 58 11.48 -2.50 29.49
CA ALA A 58 10.65 -1.31 29.42
C ALA A 58 9.71 -1.34 28.20
N ILE A 59 10.21 -1.71 27.01
CA ILE A 59 9.40 -1.81 25.78
C ILE A 59 8.20 -2.75 25.98
N ARG A 60 8.43 -3.97 26.50
CA ARG A 60 7.36 -4.94 26.73
C ARG A 60 6.26 -4.41 27.66
N ASP A 61 6.65 -3.70 28.72
CA ASP A 61 5.69 -3.08 29.62
C ASP A 61 4.96 -1.90 28.96
N CYS A 62 5.66 -1.07 28.18
CA CYS A 62 5.02 0.00 27.44
C CYS A 62 4.03 -0.51 26.40
N ASP A 63 4.39 -1.54 25.63
CA ASP A 63 3.50 -2.16 24.64
C ASP A 63 2.23 -2.65 25.33
N ARG A 64 2.38 -3.34 26.48
CA ARG A 64 1.23 -3.79 27.25
C ARG A 64 0.38 -2.64 27.79
N ALA A 65 1.01 -1.55 28.23
CA ALA A 65 0.29 -0.37 28.70
C ALA A 65 -0.50 0.31 27.56
N ILE A 66 0.07 0.38 26.35
CA ILE A 66 -0.54 0.94 25.15
C ILE A 66 -1.72 0.09 24.68
N GLU A 67 -1.60 -1.25 24.70
CA GLU A 67 -2.70 -2.16 24.40
C GLU A 67 -3.91 -1.95 25.33
N ILE A 68 -3.65 -1.60 26.60
CA ILE A 68 -4.70 -1.39 27.60
C ILE A 68 -5.28 0.02 27.50
N ASN A 69 -4.44 1.04 27.30
CA ASN A 69 -4.84 2.43 27.18
C ASN A 69 -3.94 3.16 26.16
N PRO A 70 -4.35 3.26 24.89
CA PRO A 70 -3.57 3.92 23.84
C PRO A 70 -3.56 5.44 23.94
N ASP A 71 -4.44 6.05 24.76
CA ASP A 71 -4.51 7.51 24.90
C ASP A 71 -3.58 8.04 26.02
N SER A 72 -2.83 7.15 26.67
CA SER A 72 -1.86 7.55 27.70
C SER A 72 -0.52 7.94 27.08
N ALA A 73 -0.05 9.16 27.32
CA ALA A 73 1.25 9.63 26.83
C ALA A 73 2.46 8.92 27.48
N GLN A 74 2.33 8.50 28.74
CA GLN A 74 3.44 7.96 29.54
C GLN A 74 4.11 6.71 28.93
N PRO A 75 3.37 5.66 28.50
CA PRO A 75 3.96 4.53 27.81
C PRO A 75 4.78 4.91 26.58
N TYR A 76 4.30 5.83 25.73
CA TYR A 76 5.05 6.29 24.56
C TYR A 76 6.32 7.04 24.96
N LYS A 77 6.28 7.91 25.97
CA LYS A 77 7.48 8.58 26.50
C LYS A 77 8.54 7.56 26.94
N TRP A 78 8.15 6.53 27.70
CA TRP A 78 9.09 5.51 28.18
C TRP A 78 9.57 4.58 27.08
N ARG A 79 8.72 4.21 26.12
CA ARG A 79 9.08 3.36 24.97
C ARG A 79 10.02 4.09 24.02
N GLY A 80 9.75 5.37 23.73
CA GLY A 80 10.64 6.23 22.97
C GLY A 80 12.01 6.39 23.63
N LYS A 81 12.06 6.55 24.96
CA LYS A 81 13.32 6.56 25.72
C LYS A 81 14.04 5.20 25.65
N ALA A 82 13.33 4.08 25.68
CA ALA A 82 13.90 2.75 25.52
C ALA A 82 14.50 2.55 24.12
N HIS A 83 13.77 2.91 23.07
CA HIS A 83 14.24 2.86 21.69
C HIS A 83 15.47 3.74 21.48
N ARG A 84 15.51 4.93 22.08
CA ARG A 84 16.70 5.80 22.08
C ARG A 84 17.92 5.09 22.67
N LEU A 85 17.77 4.37 23.78
CA LEU A 85 18.87 3.62 24.41
C LEU A 85 19.36 2.45 23.52
N LEU A 86 18.48 1.86 22.72
CA LEU A 86 18.82 0.81 21.76
C LEU A 86 19.35 1.34 20.41
N GLY A 87 19.28 2.66 20.18
CA GLY A 87 19.63 3.26 18.89
C GLY A 87 18.58 3.07 17.80
N HIS A 88 17.35 2.73 18.17
CA HIS A 88 16.19 2.64 17.28
C HIS A 88 15.61 4.05 17.08
N TRP A 89 16.30 4.86 16.26
CA TRP A 89 16.06 6.31 16.22
C TRP A 89 14.70 6.69 15.64
N GLU A 90 14.21 5.97 14.62
CA GLU A 90 12.92 6.26 13.98
C GLU A 90 11.76 5.94 14.93
N GLU A 91 11.80 4.78 15.58
CA GLU A 91 10.81 4.36 16.58
C GLU A 91 10.82 5.30 17.79
N ALA A 92 12.02 5.70 18.24
CA ALA A 92 12.16 6.68 19.32
C ALA A 92 11.52 8.04 18.95
N ALA A 93 11.80 8.55 17.76
CA ALA A 93 11.24 9.83 17.30
C ALA A 93 9.71 9.76 17.17
N HIS A 94 9.19 8.66 16.62
CA HIS A 94 7.75 8.43 16.51
C HIS A 94 7.05 8.44 17.88
N ASP A 95 7.54 7.63 18.82
CA ASP A 95 6.92 7.51 20.14
C ASP A 95 7.02 8.80 20.95
N LEU A 96 8.17 9.50 20.91
CA LEU A 96 8.33 10.76 21.62
C LEU A 96 7.43 11.86 21.02
N ALA A 97 7.28 11.91 19.70
CA ALA A 97 6.36 12.83 19.05
C ALA A 97 4.90 12.54 19.43
N LEU A 98 4.51 11.26 19.47
CA LEU A 98 3.16 10.87 19.89
C LEU A 98 2.93 11.18 21.37
N ALA A 99 3.91 10.94 22.24
CA ALA A 99 3.84 11.31 23.65
C ALA A 99 3.56 12.82 23.79
N CYS A 100 4.35 13.68 23.14
CA CYS A 100 4.16 15.14 23.18
C CYS A 100 2.83 15.60 22.58
N LYS A 101 2.28 14.86 21.61
CA LYS A 101 0.97 15.14 21.01
C LYS A 101 -0.17 14.83 21.97
N LEU A 102 -0.06 13.73 22.73
CA LEU A 102 -1.06 13.31 23.70
C LEU A 102 -1.02 14.16 24.97
N ASP A 103 0.18 14.39 25.49
CA ASP A 103 0.42 15.23 26.67
C ASP A 103 1.83 15.83 26.57
N TYR A 104 1.90 17.16 26.50
CA TYR A 104 3.18 17.83 26.31
C TYR A 104 4.06 17.69 27.55
N ASP A 105 5.25 17.14 27.36
CA ASP A 105 6.24 16.93 28.40
C ASP A 105 7.60 17.45 27.91
N GLU A 106 8.24 18.31 28.71
CA GLU A 106 9.48 18.98 28.32
C GLU A 106 10.62 17.97 28.10
N ASP A 107 10.73 16.92 28.92
CA ASP A 107 11.76 15.89 28.75
C ASP A 107 11.57 15.15 27.43
N ALA A 108 10.33 14.75 27.13
CA ALA A 108 10.00 14.05 25.89
C ALA A 108 10.30 14.93 24.67
N SER A 109 9.95 16.22 24.73
CA SER A 109 10.22 17.21 23.69
C SER A 109 11.72 17.43 23.48
N ALA A 110 12.50 17.51 24.57
CA ALA A 110 13.95 17.62 24.50
C ALA A 110 14.58 16.38 23.86
N MET A 111 14.19 15.17 24.31
CA MET A 111 14.64 13.92 23.70
C MET A 111 14.25 13.82 22.23
N LEU A 112 13.05 14.28 21.85
CA LEU A 112 12.60 14.29 20.46
C LEU A 112 13.55 15.07 19.57
N LYS A 113 13.97 16.28 20.01
CA LYS A 113 14.93 17.12 19.28
C LYS A 113 16.29 16.44 19.10
N GLU A 114 16.72 15.61 20.05
CA GLU A 114 17.97 14.84 19.93
C GLU A 114 17.87 13.70 18.92
N VAL A 115 16.75 12.97 18.89
CA VAL A 115 16.58 11.79 18.04
C VAL A 115 16.17 12.13 16.60
N GLN A 116 15.48 13.26 16.40
CA GLN A 116 14.91 13.67 15.11
C GLN A 116 15.93 13.67 13.96
N PRO A 117 17.13 14.28 14.10
CA PRO A 117 18.08 14.35 12.99
C PRO A 117 18.65 12.97 12.61
N ARG A 118 18.77 12.06 13.59
CA ARG A 118 19.23 10.68 13.35
C ARG A 118 18.16 9.86 12.64
N ALA A 119 16.91 9.98 13.10
CA ALA A 119 15.76 9.34 12.45
C ALA A 119 15.60 9.80 10.99
N GLN A 120 15.69 11.11 10.74
CA GLN A 120 15.58 11.68 9.39
C GLN A 120 16.65 11.15 8.45
N LYS A 121 17.92 11.11 8.87
CA LYS A 121 19.01 10.58 8.04
C LYS A 121 18.80 9.11 7.65
N ILE A 122 18.28 8.31 8.59
CA ILE A 122 17.98 6.89 8.33
C ILE A 122 16.82 6.77 7.34
N ALA A 123 15.74 7.53 7.55
CA ALA A 123 14.59 7.54 6.66
C ALA A 123 14.95 8.01 5.24
N GLU A 124 15.78 9.05 5.12
CA GLU A 124 16.27 9.56 3.83
C GLU A 124 17.15 8.54 3.09
N HIS A 125 18.05 7.88 3.82
CA HIS A 125 18.88 6.81 3.27
C HIS A 125 18.01 5.68 2.76
N ARG A 126 17.07 5.18 3.57
CA ARG A 126 16.13 4.11 3.19
C ARG A 126 15.34 4.46 1.92
N ARG A 127 14.72 5.65 1.88
CA ARG A 127 13.96 6.15 0.71
C ARG A 127 14.82 6.24 -0.55
N LYS A 128 16.09 6.66 -0.42
CA LYS A 128 17.02 6.71 -1.56
C LYS A 128 17.28 5.31 -2.14
N TYR A 129 17.46 4.30 -1.28
CA TYR A 129 17.72 2.94 -1.71
C TYR A 129 16.46 2.26 -2.28
N GLU A 130 15.29 2.53 -1.71
CA GLU A 130 13.99 2.08 -2.23
C GLU A 130 13.75 2.62 -3.64
N ARG A 131 13.88 3.94 -3.86
CA ARG A 131 13.77 4.54 -5.21
C ARG A 131 14.72 3.91 -6.20
N LYS A 132 15.99 3.71 -5.82
CA LYS A 132 17.00 3.09 -6.69
C LYS A 132 16.65 1.63 -7.03
N ARG A 133 16.02 0.90 -6.11
CA ARG A 133 15.54 -0.47 -6.34
C ARG A 133 14.36 -0.48 -7.30
N GLU A 134 13.38 0.38 -7.08
CA GLU A 134 12.20 0.53 -7.94
C GLU A 134 12.59 0.96 -9.37
N GLU A 135 13.49 1.93 -9.52
CA GLU A 135 14.01 2.36 -10.83
C GLU A 135 14.67 1.20 -11.60
N ARG A 136 15.42 0.33 -10.91
CA ARG A 136 16.02 -0.87 -11.50
C ARG A 136 14.96 -1.86 -11.93
N GLU A 137 13.98 -2.15 -11.07
CA GLU A 137 12.88 -3.06 -11.38
C GLU A 137 12.04 -2.56 -12.56
N ILE A 138 11.75 -1.25 -12.62
CA ILE A 138 11.04 -0.63 -13.74
C ILE A 138 11.87 -0.73 -15.03
N LYS A 139 13.17 -0.43 -14.97
CA LYS A 139 14.05 -0.51 -16.14
C LYS A 139 14.13 -1.94 -16.68
N GLU A 140 14.26 -2.93 -15.81
CA GLU A 140 14.27 -4.35 -16.17
C GLU A 140 12.94 -4.77 -16.80
N ARG A 141 11.80 -4.38 -16.21
CA ARG A 141 10.47 -4.65 -16.80
C ARG A 141 10.32 -4.05 -18.19
N ILE A 142 10.72 -2.79 -18.38
CA ILE A 142 10.70 -2.12 -19.69
C ILE A 142 11.58 -2.86 -20.70
N GLU A 143 12.76 -3.32 -20.29
CA GLU A 143 13.65 -4.08 -21.17
C GLU A 143 13.05 -5.43 -21.57
N GLN A 144 12.40 -6.14 -20.63
CA GLN A 144 11.72 -7.40 -20.93
C GLN A 144 10.54 -7.22 -21.89
N VAL A 145 9.72 -6.19 -21.68
CA VAL A 145 8.63 -5.85 -22.61
C VAL A 145 9.18 -5.54 -24.01
N LYS A 146 10.22 -4.71 -24.10
CA LYS A 146 10.88 -4.42 -25.40
C LYS A 146 11.47 -5.66 -26.07
N LYS A 147 12.05 -6.60 -25.32
CA LYS A 147 12.55 -7.87 -25.86
C LYS A 147 11.42 -8.74 -26.39
N HIS A 148 10.33 -8.85 -25.64
CA HIS A 148 9.14 -9.60 -26.05
C HIS A 148 8.50 -9.01 -27.31
N GLU A 149 8.31 -7.69 -27.36
CA GLU A 149 7.79 -7.00 -28.55
C GLU A 149 8.69 -7.20 -29.78
N ARG A 150 10.03 -7.15 -29.60
CA ARG A 150 10.98 -7.42 -30.69
C ARG A 150 10.87 -8.85 -31.19
N ALA A 151 10.78 -9.83 -30.29
CA ALA A 151 10.62 -11.24 -30.65
C ALA A 151 9.30 -11.48 -31.41
N GLN A 152 8.20 -10.88 -30.96
CA GLN A 152 6.91 -10.95 -31.66
C GLN A 152 6.99 -10.35 -33.07
N ARG A 153 7.59 -9.15 -33.23
CA ARG A 153 7.76 -8.53 -34.55
C ARG A 153 8.64 -9.37 -35.48
N GLU A 154 9.71 -9.98 -34.96
CA GLU A 154 10.57 -10.85 -35.77
C GLU A 154 9.84 -12.13 -36.20
N GLU A 155 9.06 -12.73 -35.31
CA GLU A 155 8.23 -13.89 -35.61
C GLU A 155 7.16 -13.57 -36.66
N GLU A 156 6.47 -12.43 -36.53
CA GLU A 156 5.50 -11.94 -37.52
C GLU A 156 6.16 -11.71 -38.88
N ALA A 157 7.34 -11.07 -38.93
CA ALA A 157 8.08 -10.86 -40.17
C ALA A 157 8.50 -12.19 -40.83
N ARG A 158 8.93 -13.18 -40.05
CA ARG A 158 9.24 -14.54 -40.55
C ARG A 158 8.00 -15.26 -41.09
N ARG A 159 6.85 -15.11 -40.45
CA ARG A 159 5.58 -15.66 -40.94
C ARG A 159 5.17 -15.01 -42.27
N GLN A 160 5.32 -13.70 -42.39
CA GLN A 160 5.01 -12.98 -43.64
C GLN A 160 5.95 -13.37 -44.79
N SER A 161 7.26 -13.50 -44.54
CA SER A 161 8.20 -13.94 -45.58
C SER A 161 8.06 -15.42 -45.96
N GLY A 162 7.71 -16.29 -45.01
CA GLY A 162 7.37 -17.69 -45.27
C GLY A 162 6.09 -17.85 -46.11
N ALA A 163 5.10 -16.98 -45.93
CA ALA A 163 3.90 -16.94 -46.77
C ALA A 163 4.20 -16.45 -48.20
N GLN A 164 5.18 -15.56 -48.37
CA GLN A 164 5.58 -15.02 -49.67
C GLN A 164 6.35 -16.03 -50.54
N TYR A 165 7.04 -17.00 -49.94
CA TYR A 165 7.75 -18.08 -50.68
C TYR A 165 6.85 -19.29 -51.02
N GLY A 166 5.59 -19.30 -50.58
CA GLY A 166 4.60 -20.35 -50.87
C GLY A 166 3.73 -20.11 -52.12
N SER A 167 3.89 -18.97 -52.81
CA SER A 167 3.09 -18.62 -53.99
C SER A 167 3.91 -18.72 -55.28
N PHE A 168 4.20 -19.96 -55.72
CA PHE A 168 4.62 -20.20 -57.12
C PHE A 168 3.37 -20.44 -57.99
N PRO A 169 3.21 -19.75 -59.15
CA PRO A 169 2.05 -19.90 -60.01
C PRO A 169 2.27 -21.09 -60.97
N GLY A 170 1.53 -22.20 -60.78
CA GLY A 170 1.70 -23.39 -61.62
C GLY A 170 0.56 -24.40 -61.57
N GLY A 171 -0.43 -24.20 -62.46
CA GLY A 171 -1.16 -25.24 -63.20
C GLY A 171 -2.17 -26.14 -62.48
N PHE A 172 -3.47 -25.94 -62.70
CA PHE A 172 -4.33 -26.73 -63.63
C PHE A 172 -5.81 -26.32 -63.52
N PRO A 173 -6.61 -26.36 -64.61
CA PRO A 173 -7.99 -25.85 -64.65
C PRO A 173 -9.05 -26.96 -64.52
N GLY A 174 -10.11 -26.73 -63.76
CA GLY A 174 -11.28 -27.63 -63.78
C GLY A 174 -12.42 -27.25 -62.84
N GLY A 175 -13.59 -26.90 -63.42
CA GLY A 175 -14.91 -27.24 -62.87
C GLY A 175 -15.63 -26.25 -61.92
N MET A 176 -16.30 -25.25 -62.53
CA MET A 176 -17.66 -24.68 -62.25
C MET A 176 -18.58 -25.33 -61.16
N PRO A 177 -19.71 -24.71 -60.73
CA PRO A 177 -19.97 -23.38 -60.14
C PRO A 177 -20.98 -23.38 -58.95
N GLY A 178 -20.95 -22.32 -58.12
CA GLY A 178 -22.17 -21.73 -57.53
C GLY A 178 -22.64 -22.21 -56.15
N SER A 179 -22.34 -21.41 -55.11
CA SER A 179 -23.30 -20.88 -54.11
C SER A 179 -22.56 -20.23 -52.91
N PHE A 180 -22.49 -18.91 -52.86
CA PHE A 180 -22.32 -18.12 -51.62
C PHE A 180 -23.73 -17.70 -51.13
N PRO A 181 -23.97 -17.28 -49.86
CA PRO A 181 -23.01 -16.76 -48.88
C PRO A 181 -23.27 -17.17 -47.40
N GLY A 182 -22.27 -16.98 -46.52
CA GLY A 182 -22.53 -16.72 -45.10
C GLY A 182 -21.67 -17.51 -44.12
N GLY A 183 -20.73 -16.80 -43.48
CA GLY A 183 -19.95 -17.30 -42.35
C GLY A 183 -18.51 -16.82 -42.40
N MET A 184 -18.27 -15.55 -42.03
CA MET A 184 -16.92 -15.04 -41.82
C MET A 184 -16.40 -15.59 -40.48
N PRO A 185 -15.34 -16.40 -40.45
CA PRO A 185 -14.76 -16.90 -39.22
C PRO A 185 -13.59 -16.01 -38.80
N GLY A 186 -13.62 -15.46 -37.59
CA GLY A 186 -12.44 -14.88 -36.95
C GLY A 186 -12.65 -13.52 -36.31
N MET A 187 -13.21 -13.51 -35.11
CA MET A 187 -13.05 -12.39 -34.18
C MET A 187 -12.85 -12.93 -32.75
N GLY A 188 -11.88 -13.83 -32.61
CA GLY A 188 -11.37 -14.30 -31.33
C GLY A 188 -9.97 -13.75 -31.13
N GLY A 189 -9.86 -12.47 -30.82
CA GLY A 189 -8.58 -11.80 -30.59
C GLY A 189 -8.79 -10.60 -29.68
N ALA A 190 -8.52 -10.76 -28.38
CA ALA A 190 -8.51 -9.66 -27.44
C ALA A 190 -7.48 -8.61 -27.90
N MET A 191 -7.92 -7.36 -28.00
CA MET A 191 -7.05 -6.25 -28.38
C MET A 191 -5.88 -6.08 -27.39
N PRO A 192 -4.63 -5.90 -27.85
CA PRO A 192 -3.51 -5.61 -26.97
C PRO A 192 -3.61 -4.18 -26.42
N GLY A 193 -3.58 -4.04 -25.09
CA GLY A 193 -3.53 -2.73 -24.41
C GLY A 193 -4.65 -2.44 -23.40
N MET A 194 -5.67 -3.30 -23.31
CA MET A 194 -6.81 -3.10 -22.39
C MET A 194 -6.69 -3.80 -21.04
N ALA A 195 -5.70 -4.69 -20.86
CA ALA A 195 -5.53 -5.52 -19.67
C ALA A 195 -4.87 -4.74 -18.49
N GLY A 196 -5.54 -3.70 -18.00
CA GLY A 196 -5.05 -2.92 -16.87
C GLY A 196 -6.04 -1.92 -16.25
N MET A 197 -7.22 -1.72 -16.84
CA MET A 197 -8.25 -0.89 -16.21
C MET A 197 -9.10 -1.70 -15.22
N PRO A 198 -9.15 -1.32 -13.93
CA PRO A 198 -10.14 -1.85 -13.00
C PRO A 198 -11.55 -1.61 -13.55
N GLY A 199 -12.41 -2.62 -13.56
CA GLY A 199 -13.80 -2.52 -14.07
C GLY A 199 -13.99 -2.83 -15.56
N LEU A 200 -12.92 -3.04 -16.34
CA LEU A 200 -13.05 -3.30 -17.79
C LEU A 200 -13.79 -4.61 -18.11
N ASN A 201 -13.65 -5.65 -17.28
CA ASN A 201 -14.41 -6.89 -17.43
C ASN A 201 -15.92 -6.69 -17.21
N GLU A 202 -16.31 -5.76 -16.34
CA GLU A 202 -17.72 -5.47 -16.06
C GLU A 202 -18.34 -4.64 -17.21
N ILE A 203 -17.56 -3.70 -17.77
CA ILE A 203 -17.92 -2.91 -18.95
C ILE A 203 -18.11 -3.80 -20.19
N LEU A 204 -17.22 -4.76 -20.41
CA LEU A 204 -17.29 -5.70 -21.55
C LEU A 204 -18.36 -6.78 -21.41
N SER A 205 -18.95 -6.94 -20.23
CA SER A 205 -20.03 -7.90 -19.98
C SER A 205 -21.43 -7.28 -20.13
N ASP A 206 -21.52 -5.97 -20.36
CA ASP A 206 -22.78 -5.24 -20.46
C ASP A 206 -23.32 -5.24 -21.90
N PRO A 207 -24.50 -5.85 -22.16
CA PRO A 207 -25.08 -5.92 -23.51
C PRO A 207 -25.32 -4.55 -24.15
N GLU A 208 -25.63 -3.52 -23.35
CA GLU A 208 -25.89 -2.17 -23.88
C GLU A 208 -24.60 -1.43 -24.21
N VAL A 209 -23.52 -1.66 -23.44
CA VAL A 209 -22.19 -1.12 -23.75
C VAL A 209 -21.64 -1.78 -25.01
N LEU A 210 -21.77 -3.10 -25.11
CA LEU A 210 -21.37 -3.83 -26.32
C LEU A 210 -22.14 -3.36 -27.55
N ALA A 211 -23.43 -3.09 -27.43
CA ALA A 211 -24.23 -2.53 -28.53
C ALA A 211 -23.77 -1.12 -28.93
N ALA A 212 -23.43 -0.26 -27.95
CA ALA A 212 -22.89 1.07 -28.24
C ALA A 212 -21.49 1.00 -28.89
N MET A 213 -20.67 0.01 -28.55
CA MET A 213 -19.37 -0.27 -29.16
C MET A 213 -19.47 -0.87 -30.57
N GLN A 214 -20.67 -1.20 -31.07
CA GLN A 214 -20.86 -1.54 -32.48
C GLN A 214 -20.97 -0.31 -33.37
N ASP A 215 -21.21 0.89 -32.80
CA ASP A 215 -21.21 2.13 -33.56
C ASP A 215 -19.76 2.57 -33.84
N PRO A 216 -19.35 2.70 -35.12
CA PRO A 216 -17.99 3.08 -35.48
C PRO A 216 -17.55 4.43 -34.89
N GLU A 217 -18.48 5.38 -34.73
CA GLU A 217 -18.17 6.70 -34.18
C GLU A 217 -17.86 6.62 -32.68
N VAL A 218 -18.57 5.75 -31.98
CA VAL A 218 -18.40 5.53 -30.53
C VAL A 218 -17.09 4.79 -30.26
N MET A 219 -16.74 3.81 -31.08
CA MET A 219 -15.46 3.09 -30.96
C MET A 219 -14.25 3.98 -31.19
N VAL A 220 -14.29 4.81 -32.23
CA VAL A 220 -13.21 5.76 -32.52
C VAL A 220 -13.04 6.75 -31.37
N ALA A 221 -14.15 7.27 -30.84
CA ALA A 221 -14.12 8.18 -29.70
C ALA A 221 -13.58 7.50 -28.43
N PHE A 222 -14.01 6.27 -28.15
CA PHE A 222 -13.54 5.50 -27.01
C PHE A 222 -12.03 5.23 -27.09
N GLN A 223 -11.53 4.88 -28.27
CA GLN A 223 -10.10 4.64 -28.49
C GLN A 223 -9.26 5.93 -28.33
N ASP A 224 -9.73 7.06 -28.87
CA ASP A 224 -9.03 8.36 -28.75
C ASP A 224 -8.92 8.80 -27.27
N VAL A 225 -10.01 8.63 -26.51
CA VAL A 225 -10.05 8.97 -25.08
C VAL A 225 -9.25 7.98 -24.23
N ALA A 226 -9.28 6.69 -24.54
CA ALA A 226 -8.51 5.67 -23.82
C ALA A 226 -6.99 5.89 -23.98
N GLN A 227 -6.55 6.37 -25.14
CA GLN A 227 -5.15 6.75 -25.37
C GLN A 227 -4.79 8.08 -24.71
N ASN A 228 -5.72 9.04 -24.67
CA ASN A 228 -5.51 10.34 -24.04
C ASN A 228 -6.81 10.89 -23.42
N PRO A 229 -6.96 10.82 -22.08
CA PRO A 229 -8.18 11.29 -21.40
C PRO A 229 -8.55 12.76 -21.67
N ALA A 230 -7.59 13.61 -22.05
CA ALA A 230 -7.85 15.01 -22.38
C ALA A 230 -8.70 15.19 -23.66
N ASN A 231 -8.69 14.18 -24.55
CA ASN A 231 -9.46 14.20 -25.80
C ASN A 231 -10.97 14.07 -25.60
N MET A 232 -11.43 13.76 -24.38
CA MET A 232 -12.85 13.68 -24.04
C MET A 232 -13.63 14.94 -24.43
N SER A 233 -13.00 16.10 -24.30
CA SER A 233 -13.58 17.40 -24.67
C SER A 233 -14.03 17.49 -26.13
N LYS A 234 -13.38 16.76 -27.05
CA LYS A 234 -13.71 16.75 -28.48
C LYS A 234 -15.07 16.10 -28.77
N TYR A 235 -15.52 15.20 -27.91
CA TYR A 235 -16.70 14.38 -28.12
C TYR A 235 -17.92 14.83 -27.30
N GLN A 236 -17.81 15.95 -26.57
CA GLN A 236 -18.91 16.51 -25.78
C GLN A 236 -20.14 16.87 -26.63
N SER A 237 -19.92 17.21 -27.90
CA SER A 237 -20.99 17.51 -28.87
C SER A 237 -21.53 16.28 -29.58
N ASN A 238 -20.92 15.09 -29.41
CA ASN A 238 -21.41 13.86 -30.02
C ASN A 238 -22.45 13.19 -29.09
N PRO A 239 -23.74 13.19 -29.45
CA PRO A 239 -24.80 12.68 -28.58
C PRO A 239 -24.67 11.17 -28.31
N LYS A 240 -24.11 10.41 -29.26
CA LYS A 240 -23.93 8.95 -29.10
C LYS A 240 -22.85 8.64 -28.06
N VAL A 241 -21.74 9.37 -28.11
CA VAL A 241 -20.63 9.23 -27.16
C VAL A 241 -21.06 9.69 -25.76
N MET A 242 -21.76 10.81 -25.67
CA MET A 242 -22.29 11.33 -24.40
C MET A 242 -23.34 10.41 -23.77
N ASN A 243 -24.18 9.77 -24.57
CA ASN A 243 -25.13 8.77 -24.06
C ASN A 243 -24.40 7.56 -23.46
N LEU A 244 -23.34 7.07 -24.10
CA LEU A 244 -22.54 5.98 -23.54
C LEU A 244 -21.85 6.39 -22.23
N ILE A 245 -21.24 7.58 -22.19
CA ILE A 245 -20.57 8.11 -20.98
C ILE A 245 -21.57 8.29 -19.83
N SER A 246 -22.75 8.85 -20.10
CA SER A 246 -23.80 9.03 -19.10
C SER A 246 -24.26 7.69 -18.53
N LYS A 247 -24.43 6.67 -19.38
CA LYS A 247 -24.77 5.31 -18.94
C LYS A 247 -23.67 4.68 -18.11
N LEU A 248 -22.40 4.76 -18.54
CA LEU A 248 -21.27 4.25 -17.78
C LEU A 248 -21.13 4.95 -16.43
N SER A 249 -21.31 6.28 -16.40
CA SER A 249 -21.28 7.05 -15.15
C SER A 249 -22.44 6.70 -14.22
N ALA A 250 -23.65 6.44 -14.74
CA ALA A 250 -24.78 6.04 -13.92
C ALA A 250 -24.62 4.62 -13.35
N LYS A 251 -24.02 3.70 -14.12
CA LYS A 251 -23.85 2.29 -13.74
C LYS A 251 -22.62 2.04 -12.86
N PHE A 252 -21.54 2.78 -13.10
CA PHE A 252 -20.22 2.56 -12.45
C PHE A 252 -19.76 3.73 -11.57
N GLY A 253 -20.36 4.92 -11.69
CA GLY A 253 -20.04 6.11 -10.88
C GLY A 253 -20.80 6.20 -9.55
N GLY A 254 -21.50 5.13 -9.16
CA GLY A 254 -22.37 5.07 -7.98
C GLY A 254 -21.85 4.18 -6.87
N GLN A 255 -20.57 4.26 -6.51
CA GLN A 255 -20.05 3.85 -5.19
C GLN A 255 -18.92 4.80 -4.80
N ALA A 256 -19.27 5.78 -3.98
CA ALA A 256 -18.31 6.52 -3.15
C ALA A 256 -18.05 5.73 -1.86
#